data_AF-A0A3B8LRB7-F1
#
_entry.id   AF-A0A3B8LRB7-F1
#
_cell.length_a   1.000
_cell.length_b   1.000
_cell.length_c   1.000
_cell.angle_alpha   90.00
_cell.angle_beta   90.00
_cell.angle_gamma   90.00
#
_symmetry.space_group_name_H-M   'P 1'
#
loop_
_entity.id
_entity.type
_entity.pdbx_description
1 polymer ?
#
loop_
_entity_poly.entity_id
_entity_poly.type
_entity_poly.pdbx_seq_one_letter_code
_entity_poly.pdbx_strand_id
1 'polypeptide(L)'
;YVGRIREMMDKSERRRKNGKRLTLGVRVPESLHACWLAGVDIETWVKKGWIDFVVISTWNNTDPQTPVDEFARFTRPAGVDTIVTMGNMIGSFSTGPPIPLDRGVATSAEHAKGYMSMLLNTAEARGAAANFYEFGADSISFWNVGAHFGRAVTAAPRQRKRIAAWTRAVRSRETVFAGPRTYRFLPMGKGISRRKPPFRNYPWYDEGSSALGHKNSPTLLFSDDRIGKRLVFPFRVADGRRGERLSGRFRFWFYHVTGNDRVDVDINGVPVDKKYIRRIPAGKLRGGLTGTRFEIDLAHCPPFRGDNVLGLVLGTREKRPHVPMMEELEVHVTAVANSRSVSGLSSPPAPRRSR
;
A
#
# COMPACT_ATOMS: atom_id res chain seq x y z
N TYR A 1 -26.36 -16.41 6.49
CA TYR A 1 -25.77 -17.36 5.53
C TYR A 1 -24.53 -18.05 6.11
N VAL A 2 -23.47 -17.30 6.48
CA VAL A 2 -22.20 -17.86 6.99
C VAL A 2 -22.37 -18.79 8.20
N GLY A 3 -23.21 -18.44 9.19
CA GLY A 3 -23.50 -19.33 10.32
C GLY A 3 -24.00 -20.72 9.92
N ARG A 4 -24.83 -20.83 8.87
CA ARG A 4 -25.30 -22.13 8.36
C ARG A 4 -24.15 -22.96 7.77
N ILE A 5 -23.19 -22.31 7.10
CA ILE A 5 -21.99 -23.00 6.59
C ILE A 5 -21.16 -23.52 7.76
N ARG A 6 -20.96 -22.71 8.80
CA ARG A 6 -20.24 -23.13 10.01
C ARG A 6 -20.89 -24.35 10.66
N GLU A 7 -22.20 -24.33 10.85
CA GLU A 7 -22.97 -25.47 11.39
C GLU A 7 -22.83 -26.74 10.54
N MET A 8 -22.88 -26.61 9.21
CA MET A 8 -22.68 -27.73 8.28
C MET A 8 -21.27 -28.32 8.40
N MET A 9 -20.25 -27.47 8.52
CA MET A 9 -18.87 -27.89 8.70
C MET A 9 -18.68 -28.57 10.07
N ASP A 10 -19.25 -28.04 11.15
CA ASP A 10 -19.19 -28.63 12.49
C ASP A 10 -19.85 -30.02 12.54
N LYS A 11 -20.98 -30.20 11.85
CA LYS A 11 -21.61 -31.52 11.69
C LYS A 11 -20.73 -32.50 10.92
N SER A 12 -20.03 -32.01 9.90
CA SER A 12 -19.13 -32.81 9.07
C SER A 12 -17.88 -33.22 9.84
N GLU A 13 -17.33 -32.33 10.67
CA GLU A 13 -16.18 -32.58 11.55
C GLU A 13 -16.42 -33.71 12.53
N ARG A 14 -17.59 -33.75 13.19
CA ARG A 14 -17.93 -34.82 14.15
C ARG A 14 -17.93 -36.21 13.52
N ARG A 15 -18.09 -36.31 12.20
CA ARG A 15 -18.03 -37.57 11.46
C ARG A 15 -16.61 -37.98 11.06
N ARG A 16 -15.62 -37.08 11.20
CA ARG A 16 -14.22 -37.35 10.84
C ARG A 16 -13.52 -38.08 11.98
N LYS A 17 -12.86 -39.19 11.66
CA LYS A 17 -12.11 -40.01 12.65
C LYS A 17 -10.85 -39.33 13.21
N ASN A 18 -10.37 -38.25 12.60
CA ASN A 18 -9.13 -37.58 12.99
C ASN A 18 -9.34 -36.45 14.01
N GLY A 19 -10.58 -36.13 14.40
CA GLY A 19 -10.90 -35.09 15.37
C GLY A 19 -10.49 -33.67 14.98
N LYS A 20 -10.05 -33.42 13.74
CA LYS A 20 -9.57 -32.10 13.30
C LYS A 20 -10.72 -31.23 12.80
N ARG A 21 -10.85 -30.05 13.42
CA ARG A 21 -11.71 -28.96 12.97
C ARG A 21 -11.39 -28.58 11.52
N LEU A 22 -12.42 -28.36 10.72
CA LEU A 22 -12.36 -27.77 9.39
C LEU A 22 -12.32 -26.24 9.53
N THR A 23 -11.26 -25.65 9.00
CA THR A 23 -11.08 -24.19 8.99
C THR A 23 -11.98 -23.55 7.93
N LEU A 24 -12.74 -22.53 8.31
CA LEU A 24 -13.51 -21.69 7.41
C LEU A 24 -12.87 -20.31 7.33
N GLY A 25 -12.39 -19.94 6.14
CA GLY A 25 -11.91 -18.59 5.88
C GLY A 25 -12.76 -17.86 4.87
N VAL A 26 -12.73 -16.53 4.94
CA VAL A 26 -13.45 -15.65 4.00
C VAL A 26 -12.50 -14.62 3.43
N ARG A 27 -12.69 -14.28 2.15
CA ARG A 27 -12.05 -13.11 1.54
C ARG A 27 -13.05 -11.97 1.48
N VAL A 28 -12.61 -10.79 1.91
CA VAL A 28 -13.47 -9.60 2.04
C VAL A 28 -12.83 -8.38 1.36
N PRO A 29 -13.63 -7.34 1.07
CA PRO A 29 -13.10 -6.05 0.60
C PRO A 29 -12.04 -5.44 1.53
N GLU A 30 -11.31 -4.47 1.01
CA GLU A 30 -10.10 -3.90 1.59
C GLU A 30 -10.31 -3.03 2.83
N SER A 31 -11.54 -2.64 3.16
CA SER A 31 -11.88 -1.83 4.33
C SER A 31 -13.21 -2.26 4.94
N LEU A 32 -13.44 -1.94 6.21
CA LEU A 32 -14.73 -2.25 6.85
C LEU A 32 -15.88 -1.49 6.19
N HIS A 33 -15.64 -0.27 5.73
CA HIS A 33 -16.62 0.50 4.97
C HIS A 33 -17.04 -0.24 3.68
N ALA A 34 -16.06 -0.71 2.90
CA ALA A 34 -16.34 -1.49 1.69
C ALA A 34 -17.02 -2.84 1.99
N CYS A 35 -16.67 -3.48 3.11
CA CYS A 35 -17.37 -4.69 3.57
C CYS A 35 -18.86 -4.39 3.85
N TRP A 36 -19.15 -3.30 4.56
CA TRP A 36 -20.52 -2.90 4.86
C TRP A 36 -21.34 -2.62 3.60
N LEU A 37 -20.78 -1.87 2.65
CA LEU A 37 -21.41 -1.61 1.35
C LEU A 37 -21.69 -2.89 0.55
N ALA A 38 -20.89 -3.93 0.75
CA ALA A 38 -21.06 -5.26 0.13
C ALA A 38 -21.99 -6.19 0.93
N GLY A 39 -22.61 -5.73 2.03
CA GLY A 39 -23.43 -6.57 2.91
C GLY A 39 -22.63 -7.60 3.71
N VAL A 40 -21.34 -7.35 3.94
CA VAL A 40 -20.41 -8.22 4.66
C VAL A 40 -20.17 -7.67 6.07
N ASP A 41 -20.92 -8.20 7.04
CA ASP A 41 -20.69 -7.94 8.47
C ASP A 41 -19.65 -8.92 9.04
N ILE A 42 -18.38 -8.65 8.68
CA ILE A 42 -17.24 -9.50 9.05
C ILE A 42 -17.02 -9.54 10.57
N GLU A 43 -17.31 -8.45 11.29
CA GLU A 43 -17.10 -8.36 12.73
C GLU A 43 -18.05 -9.30 13.47
N THR A 44 -19.33 -9.37 13.06
CA THR A 44 -20.28 -10.35 13.60
C THR A 44 -19.81 -11.78 13.35
N TRP A 45 -19.28 -12.09 12.17
CA TRP A 45 -18.82 -13.45 11.86
C TRP A 45 -17.65 -13.87 12.74
N VAL A 46 -16.72 -12.95 13.04
CA VAL A 46 -15.63 -13.17 13.99
C VAL A 46 -16.17 -13.35 15.41
N LYS A 47 -17.01 -12.43 15.90
CA LYS A 47 -17.58 -12.49 17.26
C LYS A 47 -18.37 -13.76 17.53
N LYS A 48 -19.05 -14.30 16.50
CA LYS A 48 -19.81 -15.55 16.59
C LYS A 48 -18.95 -16.81 16.42
N GLY A 49 -17.62 -16.67 16.21
CA GLY A 49 -16.71 -17.80 16.00
C GLY A 49 -16.99 -18.57 14.72
N TRP A 50 -17.60 -17.93 13.71
CA TRP A 50 -17.99 -18.59 12.48
C TRP A 50 -16.85 -18.78 11.49
N ILE A 51 -15.78 -18.00 11.60
CA ILE A 51 -14.62 -18.07 10.72
C ILE A 51 -13.34 -18.21 11.54
N ASP A 52 -12.33 -18.82 10.93
CA ASP A 52 -11.01 -19.06 11.51
C ASP A 52 -9.95 -18.09 10.96
N PHE A 53 -10.18 -17.53 9.77
CA PHE A 53 -9.34 -16.48 9.19
C PHE A 53 -10.10 -15.56 8.23
N VAL A 54 -9.61 -14.32 8.10
CA VAL A 54 -10.09 -13.34 7.12
C VAL A 54 -8.96 -12.97 6.17
N VAL A 55 -9.26 -12.89 4.87
CA VAL A 55 -8.35 -12.41 3.83
C VAL A 55 -8.84 -11.06 3.32
N ILE A 56 -8.15 -9.99 3.69
CA ILE A 56 -8.42 -8.63 3.23
C ILE A 56 -7.88 -8.50 1.82
N SER A 57 -8.73 -8.09 0.86
CA SER A 57 -8.34 -8.02 -0.53
C SER A 57 -8.75 -6.71 -1.18
N THR A 58 -7.76 -6.03 -1.77
CA THR A 58 -8.00 -5.01 -2.78
C THR A 58 -8.31 -5.67 -4.13
N TRP A 59 -8.77 -4.86 -5.10
CA TRP A 59 -8.95 -5.33 -6.47
C TRP A 59 -7.62 -5.47 -7.20
N ASN A 60 -7.19 -6.72 -7.45
CA ASN A 60 -6.11 -7.12 -8.37
C ASN A 60 -4.84 -6.23 -8.38
N ASN A 61 -4.48 -5.65 -7.24
CA ASN A 61 -3.32 -4.81 -7.02
C ASN A 61 -2.75 -5.05 -5.62
N THR A 62 -1.61 -4.45 -5.34
CA THR A 62 -0.99 -4.40 -4.02
C THR A 62 -0.93 -2.94 -3.61
N ASP A 63 -1.77 -2.55 -2.65
CA ASP A 63 -1.76 -1.20 -2.09
C ASP A 63 -1.10 -1.22 -0.70
N PRO A 64 0.06 -0.58 -0.51
CA PRO A 64 0.70 -0.46 0.81
C PRO A 64 -0.17 0.21 1.87
N GLN A 65 -1.25 0.90 1.50
CA GLN A 65 -2.15 1.61 2.42
C GLN A 65 -3.41 0.84 2.81
N THR A 66 -3.50 -0.45 2.45
CA THR A 66 -4.61 -1.30 2.89
C THR A 66 -4.78 -1.18 4.42
N PRO A 67 -5.98 -0.82 4.95
CA PRO A 67 -6.21 -0.55 6.36
C PRO A 67 -6.35 -1.86 7.18
N VAL A 68 -5.27 -2.62 7.27
CA VAL A 68 -5.24 -3.94 7.95
C VAL A 68 -5.59 -3.83 9.44
N ASP A 69 -5.22 -2.72 10.06
CA ASP A 69 -5.47 -2.42 11.47
C ASP A 69 -6.96 -2.36 11.80
N GLU A 70 -7.82 -1.98 10.85
CA GLU A 70 -9.27 -2.00 11.05
C GLU A 70 -9.78 -3.39 11.43
N PHE A 71 -9.29 -4.42 10.73
CA PHE A 71 -9.65 -5.82 10.91
C PHE A 71 -8.93 -6.42 12.12
N ALA A 72 -7.63 -6.17 12.22
CA ALA A 72 -6.77 -6.72 13.26
C ALA A 72 -7.27 -6.39 14.68
N ARG A 73 -7.96 -5.26 14.86
CA ARG A 73 -8.56 -4.85 16.14
C ARG A 73 -9.54 -5.87 16.73
N PHE A 74 -10.32 -6.57 15.90
CA PHE A 74 -11.31 -7.54 16.39
C PHE A 74 -10.96 -8.99 16.08
N THR A 75 -10.13 -9.26 15.08
CA THR A 75 -9.69 -10.62 14.73
C THR A 75 -8.67 -11.18 15.72
N ARG A 76 -7.64 -10.39 16.08
CA ARG A 76 -6.58 -10.79 17.02
C ARG A 76 -7.10 -11.23 18.39
N PRO A 77 -7.94 -10.45 19.11
CA PRO A 77 -8.46 -10.89 20.40
C PRO A 77 -9.38 -12.12 20.29
N ALA A 78 -9.94 -12.39 19.11
CA ALA A 78 -10.77 -13.57 18.84
C ALA A 78 -9.96 -14.80 18.37
N GLY A 79 -8.63 -14.69 18.21
CA GLY A 79 -7.79 -15.76 17.68
C GLY A 79 -8.09 -16.11 16.22
N VAL A 80 -8.58 -15.13 15.43
CA VAL A 80 -8.83 -15.26 13.99
C VAL A 80 -7.66 -14.66 13.22
N ASP A 81 -7.09 -15.41 12.27
CA ASP A 81 -5.95 -14.91 11.50
C ASP A 81 -6.38 -13.78 10.54
N THR A 82 -5.58 -12.71 10.51
CA THR A 82 -5.73 -11.58 9.61
C THR A 82 -4.73 -11.70 8.47
N ILE A 83 -5.21 -12.04 7.29
CA ILE A 83 -4.40 -12.28 6.11
C ILE A 83 -4.64 -11.16 5.10
N VAL A 84 -3.61 -10.70 4.40
CA VAL A 84 -3.74 -9.68 3.36
C VAL A 84 -3.39 -10.26 2.00
N THR A 85 -4.21 -9.97 1.00
CA THR A 85 -3.90 -10.34 -0.38
C THR A 85 -2.76 -9.49 -0.92
N MET A 86 -1.76 -10.13 -1.52
CA MET A 86 -0.73 -9.45 -2.31
C MET A 86 -0.69 -10.03 -3.72
N GLY A 87 -0.89 -9.18 -4.72
CA GLY A 87 -0.82 -9.52 -6.13
C GLY A 87 0.45 -9.00 -6.81
N ASN A 88 0.71 -9.44 -8.04
CA ASN A 88 1.88 -9.01 -8.80
C ASN A 88 1.82 -7.54 -9.26
N MET A 89 0.63 -6.92 -9.31
CA MET A 89 0.45 -5.53 -9.74
C MET A 89 0.63 -4.55 -8.57
N ILE A 90 1.27 -3.41 -8.81
CA ILE A 90 1.31 -2.28 -7.84
C ILE A 90 0.75 -0.98 -8.45
N GLY A 91 0.42 -0.99 -9.74
CA GLY A 91 -0.10 0.17 -10.46
C GLY A 91 -1.60 0.42 -10.27
N SER A 92 -2.05 1.62 -10.68
CA SER A 92 -3.46 1.99 -10.80
C SER A 92 -4.06 1.60 -12.16
N PHE A 93 -5.34 1.91 -12.36
CA PHE A 93 -6.02 1.71 -13.64
C PHE A 93 -5.64 2.73 -14.72
N SER A 94 -4.89 3.77 -14.36
CA SER A 94 -4.55 4.86 -15.26
C SER A 94 -3.62 4.39 -16.38
N THR A 95 -3.99 4.70 -17.62
CA THR A 95 -3.18 4.52 -18.83
C THR A 95 -2.67 5.87 -19.32
N GLY A 96 -1.55 5.86 -20.04
CA GLY A 96 -0.88 7.06 -20.52
C GLY A 96 0.01 7.71 -19.46
N PRO A 97 0.42 8.97 -19.69
CA PRO A 97 1.32 9.69 -18.80
C PRO A 97 0.75 9.94 -17.39
N PRO A 98 1.60 9.97 -16.35
CA PRO A 98 3.04 9.77 -16.42
C PRO A 98 3.42 8.29 -16.66
N ILE A 99 4.47 8.07 -17.47
CA ILE A 99 4.94 6.74 -17.86
C ILE A 99 6.16 6.36 -17.01
N PRO A 100 6.10 5.33 -16.14
CA PRO A 100 7.27 4.85 -15.40
C PRO A 100 8.34 4.27 -16.32
N LEU A 101 9.56 4.85 -16.31
CA LEU A 101 10.68 4.45 -17.18
C LEU A 101 11.75 3.61 -16.46
N ASP A 102 11.67 3.51 -15.14
CA ASP A 102 12.68 2.97 -14.23
C ASP A 102 12.35 1.58 -13.69
N ARG A 103 11.45 0.86 -14.36
CA ARG A 103 10.86 -0.39 -13.86
C ARG A 103 11.69 -1.63 -14.18
N GLY A 104 12.52 -1.59 -15.22
CA GLY A 104 13.20 -2.77 -15.75
C GLY A 104 12.21 -3.92 -16.01
N VAL A 105 12.49 -5.10 -15.43
CA VAL A 105 11.62 -6.29 -15.55
C VAL A 105 10.28 -6.13 -14.81
N ALA A 106 10.15 -5.17 -13.89
CA ALA A 106 8.93 -4.93 -13.11
C ALA A 106 7.89 -4.07 -13.87
N THR A 107 7.72 -4.38 -15.16
CA THR A 107 6.71 -3.79 -16.06
C THR A 107 6.02 -4.89 -16.83
N SER A 108 4.72 -4.73 -17.08
CA SER A 108 3.92 -5.66 -17.89
C SER A 108 4.00 -5.28 -19.36
N ALA A 109 4.27 -6.28 -20.21
CA ALA A 109 4.19 -6.12 -21.66
C ALA A 109 2.75 -6.23 -22.21
N GLU A 110 1.81 -6.77 -21.42
CA GLU A 110 0.41 -6.97 -21.82
C GLU A 110 -0.45 -5.73 -21.56
N HIS A 111 -0.09 -4.91 -20.57
CA HIS A 111 -0.86 -3.74 -20.17
C HIS A 111 -0.39 -2.48 -20.90
N ALA A 112 -1.32 -1.57 -21.17
CA ALA A 112 -0.99 -0.26 -21.71
C ALA A 112 -0.01 0.50 -20.79
N LYS A 113 0.82 1.34 -21.42
CA LYS A 113 1.80 2.20 -20.73
C LYS A 113 1.12 3.10 -19.69
N GLY A 114 1.88 3.50 -18.67
CA GLY A 114 1.42 4.30 -17.55
C GLY A 114 1.52 3.51 -16.25
N TYR A 115 0.76 3.91 -15.22
CA TYR A 115 0.73 3.15 -13.98
C TYR A 115 0.15 1.74 -14.15
N MET A 116 -0.78 1.53 -15.08
CA MET A 116 -1.37 0.21 -15.32
C MET A 116 -0.35 -0.88 -15.68
N SER A 117 0.84 -0.53 -16.20
CA SER A 117 1.87 -1.52 -16.51
C SER A 117 2.77 -1.87 -15.32
N MET A 118 2.61 -1.25 -14.14
CA MET A 118 3.53 -1.45 -13.02
C MET A 118 3.30 -2.78 -12.28
N LEU A 119 4.35 -3.61 -12.27
CA LEU A 119 4.44 -4.86 -11.51
C LEU A 119 5.34 -4.68 -10.29
N LEU A 120 5.19 -5.47 -9.23
CA LEU A 120 6.04 -5.38 -8.04
C LEU A 120 7.53 -5.66 -8.35
N ASN A 121 8.43 -4.86 -7.80
CA ASN A 121 9.80 -5.33 -7.53
C ASN A 121 9.93 -5.81 -6.07
N THR A 122 11.07 -6.39 -5.72
CA THR A 122 11.29 -6.94 -4.37
C THR A 122 11.22 -5.88 -3.27
N ALA A 123 11.77 -4.69 -3.48
CA ALA A 123 11.74 -3.63 -2.48
C ALA A 123 10.32 -3.11 -2.25
N GLU A 124 9.52 -3.00 -3.33
CA GLU A 124 8.11 -2.59 -3.24
C GLU A 124 7.24 -3.63 -2.56
N ALA A 125 7.46 -4.91 -2.85
CA ALA A 125 6.78 -6.00 -2.14
C ALA A 125 7.10 -5.95 -0.64
N ARG A 126 8.38 -5.72 -0.28
CA ARG A 126 8.79 -5.54 1.12
C ARG A 126 8.15 -4.30 1.74
N GLY A 127 8.06 -3.18 1.04
CA GLY A 127 7.40 -1.97 1.55
C GLY A 127 5.91 -2.19 1.87
N ALA A 128 5.17 -2.80 0.95
CA ALA A 128 3.77 -3.18 1.19
C ALA A 128 3.63 -4.18 2.34
N ALA A 129 4.45 -5.24 2.35
CA ALA A 129 4.42 -6.26 3.40
C ALA A 129 4.81 -5.71 4.77
N ALA A 130 5.74 -4.75 4.84
CA ALA A 130 6.13 -4.11 6.08
C ALA A 130 4.94 -3.39 6.71
N ASN A 131 4.15 -2.66 5.91
CA ASN A 131 2.89 -2.11 6.39
C ASN A 131 1.92 -3.22 6.81
N PHE A 132 1.70 -4.25 6.00
CA PHE A 132 0.75 -5.30 6.34
C PHE A 132 1.07 -5.95 7.70
N TYR A 133 2.30 -6.40 7.89
CA TYR A 133 2.72 -7.05 9.14
C TYR A 133 2.77 -6.08 10.32
N GLU A 134 3.19 -4.83 10.14
CA GLU A 134 3.25 -3.87 11.24
C GLU A 134 1.87 -3.45 11.74
N PHE A 135 0.90 -3.35 10.83
CA PHE A 135 -0.42 -2.82 11.15
C PHE A 135 -1.46 -3.90 11.44
N GLY A 136 -1.18 -5.19 11.28
CA GLY A 136 -2.22 -6.15 11.63
C GLY A 136 -2.03 -7.58 11.15
N ALA A 137 -1.42 -7.76 9.99
CA ALA A 137 -1.46 -9.01 9.28
C ALA A 137 -0.62 -10.08 9.98
N ASP A 138 -1.19 -11.27 10.08
CA ASP A 138 -0.52 -12.49 10.50
C ASP A 138 0.17 -13.17 9.31
N SER A 139 -0.38 -12.99 8.10
CA SER A 139 0.19 -13.56 6.87
C SER A 139 -0.21 -12.81 5.59
N ILE A 140 0.40 -13.22 4.48
CA ILE A 140 0.13 -12.71 3.14
C ILE A 140 -0.37 -13.85 2.25
N SER A 141 -1.54 -13.65 1.63
CA SER A 141 -2.11 -14.54 0.63
C SER A 141 -1.72 -14.07 -0.77
N PHE A 142 -1.01 -14.88 -1.54
CA PHE A 142 -0.65 -14.52 -2.91
C PHE A 142 -1.83 -14.66 -3.88
N TRP A 143 -2.10 -13.61 -4.65
CA TRP A 143 -3.14 -13.60 -5.69
C TRP A 143 -2.55 -13.49 -7.08
N ASN A 144 -3.08 -14.28 -8.03
CA ASN A 144 -2.64 -14.36 -9.42
C ASN A 144 -1.15 -14.70 -9.62
N VAL A 145 -0.43 -15.09 -8.56
CA VAL A 145 1.00 -15.46 -8.65
C VAL A 145 1.19 -16.77 -9.41
N GLY A 146 0.34 -17.77 -9.19
CA GLY A 146 0.44 -19.08 -9.84
C GLY A 146 0.33 -19.02 -11.37
N ALA A 147 -0.50 -18.12 -11.91
CA ALA A 147 -0.65 -17.93 -13.36
C ALA A 147 0.68 -17.58 -14.05
N HIS A 148 1.56 -16.89 -13.34
CA HIS A 148 2.88 -16.50 -13.84
C HIS A 148 3.93 -17.62 -13.80
N PHE A 149 3.61 -18.78 -13.23
CA PHE A 149 4.43 -19.99 -13.30
C PHE A 149 3.93 -20.99 -14.37
N GLY A 150 2.85 -20.64 -15.09
CA GLY A 150 2.29 -21.40 -16.21
C GLY A 150 2.82 -20.97 -17.58
N ARG A 151 1.95 -20.93 -18.60
CA ARG A 151 2.27 -20.59 -20.01
C ARG A 151 1.95 -19.13 -20.40
N ALA A 152 1.57 -18.27 -19.46
CA ALA A 152 1.24 -16.86 -19.76
C ALA A 152 2.46 -16.10 -20.32
N VAL A 153 2.27 -15.00 -21.06
CA VAL A 153 3.40 -14.16 -21.55
C VAL A 153 4.19 -13.57 -20.37
N THR A 154 3.49 -13.32 -19.26
CA THR A 154 4.08 -12.97 -17.96
C THR A 154 4.87 -14.10 -17.28
N ALA A 155 4.93 -15.31 -17.86
CA ALA A 155 5.73 -16.44 -17.38
C ALA A 155 7.13 -16.53 -18.02
N ALA A 156 7.54 -15.51 -18.77
CA ALA A 156 8.91 -15.39 -19.27
C ALA A 156 9.95 -15.64 -18.15
N PRO A 157 11.10 -16.30 -18.40
CA PRO A 157 12.05 -16.67 -17.35
C PRO A 157 12.46 -15.52 -16.41
N ARG A 158 12.64 -14.31 -16.96
CA ARG A 158 12.96 -13.10 -16.16
C ARG A 158 11.82 -12.69 -15.23
N GLN A 159 10.57 -12.79 -15.68
CA GLN A 159 9.38 -12.51 -14.86
C GLN A 159 9.21 -13.57 -13.75
N ARG A 160 9.39 -14.85 -14.06
CA ARG A 160 9.39 -15.93 -13.05
C ARG A 160 10.45 -15.73 -11.98
N LYS A 161 11.68 -15.36 -12.37
CA LYS A 161 12.76 -15.00 -11.43
C LYS A 161 12.38 -13.82 -10.55
N ARG A 162 11.83 -12.75 -11.13
CA ARG A 162 11.34 -11.58 -10.37
C ARG A 162 10.26 -11.97 -9.36
N ILE A 163 9.28 -12.78 -9.79
CA ILE A 163 8.17 -13.21 -8.93
C ILE A 163 8.67 -14.09 -7.78
N ALA A 164 9.51 -15.08 -8.08
CA ALA A 164 10.12 -15.91 -7.04
C ALA A 164 10.97 -15.07 -6.06
N ALA A 165 11.65 -14.03 -6.52
CA ALA A 165 12.44 -13.16 -5.65
C ALA A 165 11.57 -12.36 -4.68
N TRP A 166 10.50 -11.70 -5.17
CA TRP A 166 9.66 -10.88 -4.30
C TRP A 166 8.78 -11.73 -3.37
N THR A 167 8.24 -12.87 -3.82
CA THR A 167 7.40 -13.73 -2.95
C THR A 167 8.21 -14.32 -1.80
N ARG A 168 9.46 -14.73 -2.04
CA ARG A 168 10.36 -15.20 -0.98
C ARG A 168 10.70 -14.11 0.03
N ALA A 169 10.81 -12.86 -0.42
CA ALA A 169 11.21 -11.72 0.40
C ALA A 169 10.09 -11.22 1.33
N VAL A 170 8.85 -11.67 1.12
CA VAL A 170 7.69 -11.25 1.93
C VAL A 170 7.06 -12.40 2.72
N ARG A 171 7.70 -13.58 2.80
CA ARG A 171 7.10 -14.75 3.46
C ARG A 171 6.91 -14.58 4.97
N SER A 172 7.74 -13.73 5.57
CA SER A 172 7.77 -13.50 7.00
C SER A 172 8.22 -12.08 7.30
N ARG A 173 7.82 -11.57 8.45
CA ARG A 173 8.24 -10.28 8.99
C ARG A 173 9.76 -10.10 8.97
N GLU A 174 10.52 -11.11 9.43
CA GLU A 174 11.99 -11.08 9.40
C GLU A 174 12.54 -10.85 7.99
N THR A 175 12.10 -11.66 7.02
CA THR A 175 12.56 -11.54 5.63
C THR A 175 12.19 -10.19 5.02
N VAL A 176 11.04 -9.61 5.37
CA VAL A 176 10.60 -8.28 4.93
C VAL A 176 11.56 -7.19 5.38
N PHE A 177 11.93 -7.19 6.67
CA PHE A 177 12.79 -6.16 7.25
C PHE A 177 14.29 -6.37 7.01
N ALA A 178 14.72 -7.55 6.52
CA ALA A 178 16.12 -7.90 6.26
C ALA A 178 16.78 -7.17 5.06
N GLY A 179 16.17 -6.14 4.48
CA GLY A 179 16.63 -5.53 3.23
C GLY A 179 15.74 -4.39 2.77
N PRO A 180 16.10 -3.71 1.66
CA PRO A 180 15.49 -2.43 1.29
C PRO A 180 13.99 -2.52 1.08
N ARG A 181 13.28 -1.47 1.48
CA ARG A 181 11.83 -1.35 1.39
C ARG A 181 11.48 -0.09 0.60
N THR A 182 10.60 -0.22 -0.38
CA THR A 182 10.05 0.92 -1.11
C THR A 182 8.56 1.00 -0.87
N TYR A 183 8.12 1.98 -0.11
CA TYR A 183 6.70 2.29 0.01
C TYR A 183 6.32 3.17 -1.18
N ARG A 184 5.46 2.63 -2.05
CA ARG A 184 5.02 3.29 -3.29
C ARG A 184 3.56 3.65 -3.16
N PHE A 185 3.25 4.92 -3.26
CA PHE A 185 1.89 5.43 -3.20
C PHE A 185 1.53 6.01 -4.56
N LEU A 186 0.50 5.43 -5.16
CA LEU A 186 -0.03 5.80 -6.47
C LEU A 186 -1.52 6.10 -6.33
N PRO A 187 -2.14 6.80 -7.29
CA PRO A 187 -3.55 7.10 -7.22
C PRO A 187 -4.33 5.86 -7.67
N MET A 188 -4.46 4.85 -6.80
CA MET A 188 -4.90 3.49 -7.16
C MET A 188 -6.30 3.45 -7.80
N GLY A 189 -7.19 4.36 -7.38
CA GLY A 189 -8.52 4.52 -7.98
C GLY A 189 -8.54 5.33 -9.29
N LYS A 190 -7.43 5.94 -9.70
CA LYS A 190 -7.37 6.75 -10.91
C LYS A 190 -7.64 5.91 -12.15
N GLY A 191 -8.62 6.33 -12.96
CA GLY A 191 -9.00 5.67 -14.21
C GLY A 191 -10.10 4.62 -14.06
N ILE A 192 -10.63 4.38 -12.85
CA ILE A 192 -11.74 3.44 -12.64
C ILE A 192 -13.00 3.87 -13.38
N SER A 193 -13.23 5.18 -13.54
CA SER A 193 -14.40 5.74 -14.22
C SER A 193 -14.53 5.30 -15.68
N ARG A 194 -13.39 5.03 -16.34
CA ARG A 194 -13.32 4.54 -17.72
C ARG A 194 -13.66 3.06 -17.87
N ARG A 195 -13.84 2.35 -16.75
CA ARG A 195 -14.18 0.92 -16.73
C ARG A 195 -15.66 0.64 -16.52
N LYS A 196 -16.50 1.69 -16.47
CA LYS A 196 -17.96 1.59 -16.37
C LYS A 196 -18.54 0.65 -17.44
N PRO A 197 -19.74 0.08 -17.22
CA PRO A 197 -20.40 -0.77 -18.21
C PRO A 197 -20.48 -0.07 -19.58
N PRO A 198 -20.36 -0.82 -20.69
CA PRO A 198 -20.34 -2.29 -20.77
C PRO A 198 -18.96 -2.93 -20.54
N PHE A 199 -17.91 -2.16 -20.24
CA PHE A 199 -16.54 -2.69 -20.19
C PHE A 199 -16.29 -3.67 -19.02
N ARG A 200 -16.70 -3.29 -17.81
CA ARG A 200 -16.68 -4.12 -16.60
C ARG A 200 -17.95 -3.88 -15.78
N ASN A 201 -18.20 -4.76 -14.80
CA ASN A 201 -19.31 -4.66 -13.85
C ASN A 201 -18.80 -4.70 -12.40
N TYR A 202 -18.06 -3.67 -12.00
CA TYR A 202 -17.66 -3.39 -10.62
C TYR A 202 -18.78 -2.68 -9.85
N PRO A 203 -18.80 -2.81 -8.50
CA PRO A 203 -19.76 -2.09 -7.67
C PRO A 203 -19.47 -0.59 -7.57
N TRP A 204 -18.24 -0.13 -7.87
CA TRP A 204 -17.86 1.28 -7.73
C TRP A 204 -17.04 1.81 -8.91
N TYR A 205 -17.33 3.05 -9.34
CA TYR A 205 -16.68 3.69 -10.49
C TYR A 205 -16.28 5.15 -10.30
N ASP A 206 -16.44 5.72 -9.11
CA ASP A 206 -16.02 7.10 -8.88
C ASP A 206 -14.51 7.20 -8.82
N GLU A 207 -13.96 8.18 -9.56
CA GLU A 207 -12.53 8.48 -9.56
C GLU A 207 -11.96 8.62 -8.14
N GLY A 208 -10.74 8.13 -7.96
CA GLY A 208 -10.07 8.10 -6.66
C GLY A 208 -10.55 7.00 -5.70
N SER A 209 -11.51 6.17 -6.12
CA SER A 209 -11.96 5.01 -5.35
C SER A 209 -11.50 3.71 -6.01
N SER A 210 -11.23 2.68 -5.21
CA SER A 210 -11.03 1.33 -5.73
C SER A 210 -12.29 0.80 -6.39
N ALA A 211 -12.17 -0.33 -7.12
CA ALA A 211 -13.33 -1.02 -7.68
C ALA A 211 -14.34 -1.52 -6.61
N LEU A 212 -13.96 -1.52 -5.34
CA LEU A 212 -14.79 -1.92 -4.20
C LEU A 212 -15.21 -0.74 -3.32
N GLY A 213 -14.87 0.50 -3.71
CA GLY A 213 -15.35 1.74 -3.08
C GLY A 213 -14.42 2.33 -2.02
N HIS A 214 -13.31 1.69 -1.66
CA HIS A 214 -12.33 2.27 -0.75
C HIS A 214 -11.67 3.50 -1.38
N LYS A 215 -11.43 4.56 -0.60
CA LYS A 215 -10.72 5.76 -1.07
C LYS A 215 -9.22 5.54 -0.92
N ASN A 216 -8.49 5.61 -2.04
CA ASN A 216 -7.05 5.38 -2.06
C ASN A 216 -6.29 6.72 -2.16
N SER A 217 -4.96 6.69 -2.37
CA SER A 217 -4.14 7.90 -2.44
C SER A 217 -4.71 8.94 -3.42
N PRO A 218 -4.82 10.22 -3.01
CA PRO A 218 -5.43 11.25 -3.84
C PRO A 218 -4.49 11.72 -4.97
N THR A 219 -5.08 12.36 -5.98
CA THR A 219 -4.35 13.27 -6.87
C THR A 219 -4.54 14.69 -6.35
N LEU A 220 -3.45 15.34 -5.95
CA LEU A 220 -3.49 16.74 -5.53
C LEU A 220 -3.45 17.63 -6.77
N LEU A 221 -4.53 18.34 -7.05
CA LEU A 221 -4.60 19.34 -8.12
C LEU A 221 -4.40 20.75 -7.54
N PHE A 222 -3.57 21.58 -8.14
CA PHE A 222 -3.34 22.96 -7.68
C PHE A 222 -4.01 23.94 -8.64
N SER A 223 -5.35 23.90 -8.68
CA SER A 223 -6.18 24.86 -9.41
C SER A 223 -6.00 26.28 -8.86
N ASP A 224 -6.44 27.29 -9.61
CA ASP A 224 -6.20 28.71 -9.30
C ASP A 224 -6.68 29.11 -7.89
N ASP A 225 -7.80 28.52 -7.44
CA ASP A 225 -8.38 28.70 -6.11
C ASP A 225 -7.61 27.96 -4.99
N ARG A 226 -6.72 27.04 -5.35
CA ARG A 226 -5.90 26.23 -4.44
C ARG A 226 -4.41 26.58 -4.43
N ILE A 227 -3.94 27.39 -5.37
CA ILE A 227 -2.59 27.98 -5.31
C ILE A 227 -2.46 28.82 -4.03
N GLY A 228 -1.33 28.68 -3.34
CA GLY A 228 -1.06 29.29 -2.04
C GLY A 228 -1.70 28.56 -0.85
N LYS A 229 -2.57 27.57 -1.08
CA LYS A 229 -3.15 26.74 -0.01
C LYS A 229 -2.33 25.46 0.18
N ARG A 230 -2.34 24.96 1.41
CA ARG A 230 -1.72 23.67 1.77
C ARG A 230 -2.62 22.52 1.35
N LEU A 231 -2.13 21.69 0.44
CA LEU A 231 -2.76 20.40 0.08
C LEU A 231 -1.99 19.25 0.73
N VAL A 232 -2.69 18.15 1.01
CA VAL A 232 -2.17 17.05 1.82
C VAL A 232 -2.27 15.72 1.08
N PHE A 233 -1.14 15.03 0.97
CA PHE A 233 -1.07 13.65 0.49
C PHE A 233 -0.82 12.70 1.68
N PRO A 234 -1.79 11.87 2.08
CA PRO A 234 -1.60 10.88 3.14
C PRO A 234 -0.69 9.74 2.67
N PHE A 235 0.15 9.23 3.57
CA PHE A 235 0.98 8.07 3.29
C PHE A 235 1.31 7.29 4.57
N ARG A 236 1.22 5.96 4.51
CA ARG A 236 1.48 5.05 5.64
C ARG A 236 2.80 4.33 5.49
N VAL A 237 3.69 4.41 6.49
CA VAL A 237 5.02 3.78 6.47
C VAL A 237 5.31 3.13 7.82
N ALA A 238 5.56 1.83 7.83
CA ALA A 238 5.92 1.06 9.02
C ALA A 238 7.30 1.43 9.57
N ASP A 239 8.29 1.62 8.69
CA ASP A 239 9.63 2.08 9.09
C ASP A 239 9.59 3.48 9.72
N GLY A 240 10.30 3.65 10.84
CA GLY A 240 10.40 4.95 11.50
C GLY A 240 9.14 5.34 12.26
N ARG A 241 8.11 4.47 12.36
CA ARG A 241 6.84 4.78 13.02
C ARG A 241 6.96 5.08 14.51
N ARG A 242 8.07 4.71 15.16
CA ARG A 242 8.39 5.07 16.55
C ARG A 242 9.45 6.16 16.62
N GLY A 243 9.61 6.94 15.55
CA GLY A 243 10.60 8.01 15.43
C GLY A 243 12.01 7.52 15.14
N GLU A 244 12.20 6.26 14.73
CA GLU A 244 13.53 5.77 14.35
C GLU A 244 14.09 6.56 13.16
N ARG A 245 15.40 6.85 13.18
CA ARG A 245 16.07 7.50 12.05
C ARG A 245 16.19 6.55 10.87
N LEU A 246 15.88 7.05 9.69
CA LEU A 246 15.87 6.28 8.45
C LEU A 246 16.97 6.75 7.49
N SER A 247 17.57 5.79 6.80
CA SER A 247 18.45 6.04 5.65
C SER A 247 17.73 5.68 4.36
N GLY A 248 17.93 6.48 3.32
CA GLY A 248 17.34 6.27 2.00
C GLY A 248 16.76 7.56 1.42
N ARG A 249 15.75 7.46 0.57
CA ARG A 249 15.21 8.59 -0.19
C ARG A 249 13.70 8.73 -0.03
N PHE A 250 13.25 9.96 0.17
CA PHE A 250 11.86 10.40 0.02
C PHE A 250 11.72 11.12 -1.32
N ARG A 251 10.82 10.67 -2.19
CA ARG A 251 10.65 11.25 -3.53
C ARG A 251 9.19 11.44 -3.89
N PHE A 252 8.86 12.57 -4.48
CA PHE A 252 7.56 12.78 -5.09
C PHE A 252 7.68 13.54 -6.41
N TRP A 253 6.69 13.38 -7.26
CA TRP A 253 6.62 14.04 -8.56
C TRP A 253 5.51 15.07 -8.56
N PHE A 254 5.89 16.30 -8.89
CA PHE A 254 4.98 17.41 -9.08
C PHE A 254 5.02 17.78 -10.56
N TYR A 255 3.95 17.45 -11.28
CA TYR A 255 3.81 17.68 -12.71
C TYR A 255 3.33 19.10 -13.01
N HIS A 256 3.73 19.60 -14.18
CA HIS A 256 3.48 20.96 -14.65
C HIS A 256 4.02 22.08 -13.73
N VAL A 257 5.00 21.75 -12.88
CA VAL A 257 5.85 22.72 -12.18
C VAL A 257 7.30 22.60 -12.63
N THR A 258 7.99 23.72 -12.62
CA THR A 258 9.40 23.90 -12.98
C THR A 258 10.28 24.06 -11.75
N GLY A 259 11.60 24.13 -11.96
CA GLY A 259 12.55 24.43 -10.90
C GLY A 259 12.43 25.84 -10.30
N ASN A 260 11.75 26.76 -10.99
CA ASN A 260 11.57 28.15 -10.55
C ASN A 260 10.33 28.36 -9.67
N ASP A 261 9.39 27.42 -9.70
CA ASP A 261 8.18 27.51 -8.88
C ASP A 261 8.51 27.48 -7.39
N ARG A 262 7.91 28.37 -6.59
CA ARG A 262 8.00 28.33 -5.13
C ARG A 262 7.11 27.19 -4.63
N VAL A 263 7.73 26.13 -4.12
CA VAL A 263 7.03 25.01 -3.48
C VAL A 263 7.56 24.86 -2.06
N ASP A 264 6.66 25.00 -1.09
CA ASP A 264 6.96 24.70 0.30
C ASP A 264 6.49 23.27 0.61
N VAL A 265 7.32 22.54 1.36
CA VAL A 265 7.14 21.11 1.65
C VAL A 265 7.21 20.92 3.15
N ASP A 266 6.22 20.25 3.71
CA ASP A 266 6.24 19.79 5.10
C ASP A 266 5.90 18.31 5.19
N ILE A 267 6.40 17.66 6.23
CA ILE A 267 6.03 16.29 6.59
C ILE A 267 5.47 16.35 8.00
N ASN A 268 4.25 15.87 8.19
CA ASN A 268 3.55 15.92 9.47
C ASN A 268 3.42 17.34 10.07
N GLY A 269 3.33 18.37 9.21
CA GLY A 269 3.25 19.77 9.64
C GLY A 269 4.61 20.41 9.96
N VAL A 270 5.71 19.65 9.90
CA VAL A 270 7.07 20.16 10.13
C VAL A 270 7.70 20.52 8.78
N PRO A 271 8.05 21.79 8.54
CA PRO A 271 8.69 22.21 7.29
C PRO A 271 10.00 21.46 7.03
N VAL A 272 10.24 21.08 5.78
CA VAL A 272 11.53 20.57 5.32
C VAL A 272 12.36 21.74 4.80
N ASP A 273 13.56 21.94 5.34
CA ASP A 273 14.47 22.99 4.89
C ASP A 273 14.82 22.80 3.40
N LYS A 274 14.65 23.87 2.61
CA LYS A 274 14.83 23.89 1.16
C LYS A 274 16.22 23.42 0.73
N LYS A 275 17.26 23.62 1.54
CA LYS A 275 18.62 23.16 1.23
C LYS A 275 18.74 21.63 1.16
N TYR A 276 17.84 20.89 1.82
CA TYR A 276 17.80 19.43 1.78
C TYR A 276 16.91 18.88 0.66
N ILE A 277 16.23 19.75 -0.08
CA ILE A 277 15.30 19.38 -1.15
C ILE A 277 16.01 19.52 -2.50
N ARG A 278 16.33 18.39 -3.12
CA ARG A 278 16.88 18.36 -4.48
C ARG A 278 15.73 18.38 -5.50
N ARG A 279 15.78 19.33 -6.43
CA ARG A 279 14.77 19.51 -7.49
C ARG A 279 15.36 19.07 -8.82
N ILE A 280 14.72 18.11 -9.47
CA ILE A 280 15.25 17.45 -10.66
C ILE A 280 14.13 17.35 -11.70
N PRO A 281 14.36 17.56 -13.00
CA PRO A 281 13.33 17.32 -14.01
C PRO A 281 12.72 15.91 -13.90
N ALA A 282 11.39 15.81 -13.97
CA ALA A 282 10.66 14.54 -13.85
C ALA A 282 11.06 13.48 -14.90
N GLY A 283 11.39 13.96 -16.11
CA GLY A 283 11.55 13.22 -17.37
C GLY A 283 12.43 11.96 -17.34
N LYS A 284 13.43 11.88 -16.45
CA LYS A 284 14.36 10.74 -16.42
C LYS A 284 13.72 9.44 -15.90
N LEU A 285 12.84 9.55 -14.90
CA LEU A 285 12.14 8.38 -14.34
C LEU A 285 10.67 8.31 -14.79
N ARG A 286 10.09 9.44 -15.17
CA ARG A 286 8.69 9.54 -15.61
C ARG A 286 8.62 10.23 -16.95
N GLY A 287 8.11 9.54 -17.96
CA GLY A 287 7.90 10.07 -19.31
C GLY A 287 6.50 10.65 -19.50
N GLY A 288 6.33 11.42 -20.58
CA GLY A 288 5.02 11.88 -21.08
C GLY A 288 4.41 13.07 -20.35
N LEU A 289 4.97 13.51 -19.22
CA LEU A 289 4.61 14.77 -18.55
C LEU A 289 5.87 15.54 -18.16
N THR A 290 5.82 16.86 -18.33
CA THR A 290 6.81 17.77 -17.76
C THR A 290 6.53 17.98 -16.28
N GLY A 291 7.57 18.30 -15.51
CA GLY A 291 7.44 18.48 -14.08
C GLY A 291 8.78 18.44 -13.37
N THR A 292 8.69 18.53 -12.05
CA THR A 292 9.83 18.47 -11.14
C THR A 292 9.65 17.31 -10.17
N ARG A 293 10.65 16.44 -10.10
CA ARG A 293 10.84 15.45 -9.05
C ARG A 293 11.57 16.10 -7.90
N PHE A 294 11.02 15.96 -6.71
CA PHE A 294 11.61 16.42 -5.46
C PHE A 294 12.21 15.20 -4.74
N GLU A 295 13.46 15.32 -4.31
CA GLU A 295 14.14 14.25 -3.57
C GLU A 295 14.75 14.79 -2.27
N ILE A 296 14.45 14.13 -1.16
CA ILE A 296 14.96 14.43 0.18
C ILE A 296 15.63 13.16 0.72
N ASP A 297 16.78 13.30 1.37
CA ASP A 297 17.35 12.19 2.15
C ASP A 297 16.48 11.93 3.38
N LEU A 298 16.15 10.66 3.65
CA LEU A 298 15.28 10.33 4.78
C LEU A 298 15.84 10.80 6.13
N ALA A 299 17.15 10.94 6.25
CA ALA A 299 17.82 11.50 7.43
C ALA A 299 17.50 12.99 7.68
N HIS A 300 17.00 13.70 6.67
CA HIS A 300 16.56 15.09 6.73
C HIS A 300 15.03 15.24 6.73
N CYS A 301 14.29 14.13 6.71
CA CYS A 301 12.86 14.16 6.92
C CYS A 301 12.54 14.29 8.43
N PRO A 302 11.48 15.01 8.80
CA PRO A 302 10.87 14.89 10.11
C PRO A 302 10.53 13.42 10.45
N PRO A 303 10.53 13.04 11.74
CA PRO A 303 10.22 11.68 12.15
C PRO A 303 8.86 11.19 11.61
N PHE A 304 8.83 9.95 11.13
CA PHE A 304 7.60 9.29 10.73
C PHE A 304 6.86 8.74 11.96
N ARG A 305 5.57 8.45 11.80
CA ARG A 305 4.70 7.99 12.89
C ARG A 305 3.69 6.91 12.50
N GLY A 306 4.02 6.13 11.47
CA GLY A 306 3.08 5.20 10.86
C GLY A 306 2.22 5.92 9.83
N ASP A 307 1.20 6.65 10.30
CA ASP A 307 0.35 7.50 9.47
C ASP A 307 0.94 8.90 9.32
N ASN A 308 1.35 9.22 8.10
CA ASN A 308 2.03 10.47 7.80
C ASN A 308 1.26 11.28 6.77
N VAL A 309 1.60 12.57 6.71
CA VAL A 309 1.07 13.50 5.72
C VAL A 309 2.21 14.26 5.07
N LEU A 310 2.22 14.30 3.74
CA LEU A 310 3.05 15.21 2.96
C LEU A 310 2.21 16.45 2.67
N GLY A 311 2.59 17.58 3.24
CA GLY A 311 1.99 18.87 2.94
C GLY A 311 2.75 19.59 1.85
N LEU A 312 2.02 20.14 0.89
CA LEU A 312 2.56 20.88 -0.24
C LEU A 312 1.81 22.20 -0.42
N VAL A 313 2.56 23.28 -0.59
CA VAL A 313 2.03 24.59 -0.99
C VAL A 313 2.73 25.02 -2.27
N LEU A 314 1.99 25.18 -3.37
CA LEU A 314 2.48 25.85 -4.57
C LEU A 314 2.23 27.34 -4.41
N GLY A 315 3.29 28.11 -4.18
CA GLY A 315 3.23 29.55 -3.95
C GLY A 315 3.35 30.40 -5.21
N THR A 316 3.76 29.83 -6.35
CA THR A 316 3.87 30.54 -7.62
C THR A 316 2.55 30.52 -8.37
N ARG A 317 1.94 31.71 -8.52
CA ARG A 317 0.73 31.91 -9.32
C ARG A 317 1.12 32.35 -10.73
N GLU A 318 0.94 31.46 -11.69
CA GLU A 318 1.21 31.67 -13.12
C GLU A 318 0.13 31.00 -13.95
N LYS A 319 -0.20 31.59 -15.10
CA LYS A 319 -1.11 30.97 -16.06
C LYS A 319 -0.39 29.82 -16.76
N ARG A 320 -0.92 28.61 -16.63
CA ARG A 320 -0.33 27.38 -17.18
C ARG A 320 -1.32 26.69 -18.12
N PRO A 321 -0.85 25.97 -19.15
CA PRO A 321 -1.73 25.21 -20.04
C PRO A 321 -2.43 24.04 -19.32
N HIS A 322 -1.85 23.55 -18.23
CA HIS A 322 -2.38 22.43 -17.45
C HIS A 322 -2.29 22.74 -15.95
N VAL A 323 -3.25 22.23 -15.18
CA VAL A 323 -3.29 22.36 -13.72
C VAL A 323 -2.11 21.57 -13.12
N PRO A 324 -1.23 22.20 -12.31
CA PRO A 324 -0.18 21.47 -11.62
C PRO A 324 -0.75 20.37 -10.72
N MET A 325 -0.07 19.22 -10.69
CA MET A 325 -0.57 18.08 -9.92
C MET A 325 0.52 17.21 -9.30
N MET A 326 0.23 16.63 -8.14
CA MET A 326 1.07 15.61 -7.49
C MET A 326 0.22 14.36 -7.23
N GLU A 327 0.71 13.20 -7.64
CA GLU A 327 -0.03 11.94 -7.50
C GLU A 327 0.84 10.73 -7.18
N GLU A 328 2.16 10.89 -7.11
CA GLU A 328 3.08 9.80 -6.80
C GLU A 328 4.05 10.19 -5.71
N LEU A 329 4.16 9.31 -4.71
CA LEU A 329 5.12 9.36 -3.62
C LEU A 329 5.87 8.02 -3.49
N GLU A 330 7.17 8.11 -3.23
CA GLU A 330 8.07 7.00 -2.95
C GLU A 330 8.83 7.26 -1.65
N VAL A 331 8.81 6.30 -0.74
CA VAL A 331 9.69 6.26 0.43
C VAL A 331 10.56 5.01 0.29
N HIS A 332 11.82 5.19 -0.10
CA HIS A 332 12.78 4.11 -0.24
C HIS A 332 13.71 4.07 0.98
N VAL A 333 13.53 3.07 1.84
CA VAL A 333 14.32 2.83 3.04
C VAL A 333 15.40 1.79 2.75
N THR A 334 16.65 2.15 3.01
CA THR A 334 17.80 1.24 2.89
C THR A 334 18.27 0.74 4.25
N ALA A 335 18.09 1.52 5.31
CA ALA A 335 18.40 1.12 6.68
C ALA A 335 17.54 1.89 7.70
N VAL A 336 17.38 1.29 8.88
CA VAL A 336 16.77 1.89 10.07
C VAL A 336 17.85 1.92 11.14
N ALA A 337 18.15 3.08 11.71
CA ALA A 337 19.05 3.15 12.86
C ALA A 337 18.36 2.50 14.06
N ASN A 338 19.00 1.51 14.68
CA ASN A 338 18.50 0.93 15.92
C ASN A 338 18.49 2.03 17.01
N SER A 339 17.33 2.30 17.59
CA SER A 339 17.24 3.06 18.84
C SER A 339 17.83 2.22 19.98
N ARG A 340 19.16 2.22 20.13
CA ARG A 340 19.81 1.77 21.37
C ARG A 340 20.23 3.01 22.18
N SER A 341 19.31 3.48 23.04
CA SER A 341 19.58 4.04 24.38
C SER A 341 18.34 4.76 24.94
N VAL A 342 17.32 4.00 25.31
CA VAL A 342 16.63 4.26 26.59
C VAL A 342 16.66 2.93 27.34
N SER A 343 17.82 2.62 27.90
CA SER A 343 17.93 1.63 28.96
C SER A 343 17.26 2.20 30.20
N GLY A 344 16.16 1.56 30.60
CA GLY A 344 15.47 1.86 31.84
C GLY A 344 13.97 1.95 31.65
N LEU A 345 13.31 0.80 31.54
CA LEU A 345 12.02 0.53 32.16
C LEU A 345 11.79 -0.98 32.15
N SER A 346 11.66 -1.50 33.36
CA SER A 346 11.54 -2.88 33.81
C SER A 346 10.63 -3.78 32.97
N SER A 347 11.09 -5.02 32.74
CA SER A 347 10.21 -6.16 32.43
C SER A 347 9.15 -6.32 33.53
N PRO A 348 7.90 -6.67 33.19
CA PRO A 348 6.89 -6.99 34.20
C PRO A 348 7.26 -8.32 34.91
N PRO A 349 7.00 -8.45 36.22
CA PRO A 349 7.35 -9.66 36.96
C PRO A 349 6.48 -10.83 36.50
N ALA A 350 7.08 -12.01 36.45
CA ALA A 350 6.41 -13.27 36.16
C ALA A 350 5.30 -13.57 37.20
N PRO A 351 4.18 -14.20 36.80
CA PRO A 351 3.10 -14.53 37.73
C PRO A 351 3.56 -15.56 38.76
N ARG A 352 3.44 -15.22 40.04
CA ARG A 352 3.61 -16.15 41.15
C ARG A 352 2.55 -17.24 41.05
N ARG A 353 2.97 -18.49 40.94
CA ARG A 353 2.14 -19.66 41.21
C ARG A 353 1.98 -19.77 42.73
N SER A 354 0.77 -19.58 43.24
CA SER A 354 0.39 -20.02 44.59
C SER A 354 0.10 -21.51 44.57
N ARG A 355 0.73 -22.24 45.49
CA ARG A 355 0.25 -23.54 45.98
C ARG A 355 -0.76 -23.30 47.09
#